data_AF-U3JLH6-F1
#
_entry.id   AF-U3JLH6-F1
#
_cell.length_a   1.000
_cell.length_b   1.000
_cell.length_c   1.000
_cell.angle_alpha   90.00
_cell.angle_beta   90.00
_cell.angle_gamma   90.00
#
_symmetry.space_group_name_H-M   'P 1'
#
loop_
_entity.id
_entity.type
_entity.pdbx_description
1 polymer ?
#
loop_
_entity_poly.entity_id
_entity_poly.type
_entity_poly.pdbx_seq_one_letter_code
_entity_poly.pdbx_strand_id
1 'polypeptide(L)'
;MAASDAGGHPQNVGCRTLSLSAHVGFDSLPDQLIRKSIKHGFCFNVLCIGETGIGKSALMSSLFNTNFEDSPSTHFLSSVRLRAQSYELQEGNVLLKLTIVKTVGFGDQVNKADSYQPIVDYIDAQFEAYLEEELKVIRSLFSYHDTRIHVCLYFISPACRSLKTIDLLTMRNLDRKVNIIPVIGKADSISKNELQEFKKKIMSELVSNGIRIYQFPTDDETVSEINTITNDYLPFAVVGSMEKVKIGNKMVRARQYPWGIVKVENENHCDTIKLRRMLCTNMEDLREKTRAYYESYRCCRLEKLGCRDIGPENKSISSADPLRHRFSPLPAPCLDIPKLRYRRSHRPNRNQHPSLDRAIIRHLHK
;
A
#
# COMPACT_ATOMS: atom_id res chain seq x y z
N MET A 1 -28.19 -85.21 -11.63
CA MET A 1 -28.07 -83.75 -11.43
C MET A 1 -26.83 -83.28 -12.14
N ALA A 2 -27.00 -82.57 -13.24
CA ALA A 2 -25.93 -81.95 -14.01
C ALA A 2 -25.75 -80.49 -13.56
N ALA A 3 -24.52 -80.00 -13.54
CA ALA A 3 -24.15 -78.61 -13.84
C ALA A 3 -22.63 -78.50 -13.99
N SER A 4 -22.22 -77.96 -15.13
CA SER A 4 -20.84 -77.70 -15.54
C SER A 4 -20.39 -76.29 -15.17
N ASP A 5 -19.06 -76.14 -15.10
CA ASP A 5 -18.19 -74.97 -15.40
C ASP A 5 -18.83 -73.61 -15.75
N ALA A 6 -18.37 -72.54 -15.08
CA ALA A 6 -17.94 -71.26 -15.68
C ALA A 6 -17.82 -70.11 -14.63
N GLY A 7 -16.63 -69.51 -14.57
CA GLY A 7 -16.46 -68.07 -14.73
C GLY A 7 -16.69 -67.12 -13.55
N GLY A 8 -15.72 -66.21 -13.36
CA GLY A 8 -16.01 -64.85 -12.90
C GLY A 8 -15.14 -64.35 -11.76
N HIS A 9 -14.01 -63.74 -12.11
CA HIS A 9 -13.39 -62.69 -11.30
C HIS A 9 -14.48 -61.72 -10.81
N PRO A 10 -14.51 -61.33 -9.52
CA PRO A 10 -15.36 -60.22 -9.11
C PRO A 10 -14.85 -58.95 -9.79
N GLN A 11 -15.70 -58.43 -10.68
CA GLN A 11 -15.55 -57.15 -11.33
C GLN A 11 -15.45 -56.06 -10.26
N ASN A 12 -14.28 -55.43 -10.21
CA ASN A 12 -14.12 -53.98 -10.28
C ASN A 12 -15.30 -53.16 -9.69
N VAL A 13 -15.41 -53.10 -8.36
CA VAL A 13 -16.06 -51.94 -7.73
C VAL A 13 -15.10 -50.80 -7.96
N GLY A 14 -15.40 -49.98 -8.96
CA GLY A 14 -14.59 -48.85 -9.40
C GLY A 14 -14.30 -47.90 -8.26
N CYS A 15 -13.23 -48.18 -7.52
CA CYS A 15 -12.50 -47.15 -6.81
C CYS A 15 -12.00 -46.23 -7.93
N ARG A 16 -12.55 -45.02 -8.00
CA ARG A 16 -11.92 -43.96 -8.78
C ARG A 16 -10.58 -43.71 -8.13
N THR A 17 -9.56 -44.44 -8.57
CA THR A 17 -8.17 -44.13 -8.27
C THR A 17 -7.90 -42.83 -8.99
N LEU A 18 -8.23 -41.71 -8.33
CA LEU A 18 -7.77 -40.40 -8.76
C LEU A 18 -6.25 -40.50 -8.68
N SER A 19 -5.60 -40.59 -9.84
CA SER A 19 -4.17 -40.38 -9.90
C SER A 19 -3.93 -38.99 -9.32
N LEU A 20 -3.25 -38.93 -8.18
CA LEU A 20 -2.78 -37.66 -7.63
C LEU A 20 -1.85 -37.05 -8.69
N SER A 21 -2.36 -36.09 -9.44
CA SER A 21 -1.64 -35.43 -10.53
C SER A 21 -0.51 -34.52 -10.02
N ALA A 22 -0.39 -34.38 -8.69
CA ALA A 22 0.63 -33.58 -8.04
C ALA A 22 1.04 -34.20 -6.70
N HIS A 23 2.31 -34.02 -6.34
CA HIS A 23 2.85 -34.34 -5.04
C HIS A 23 2.10 -33.57 -3.94
N VAL A 24 1.46 -34.29 -3.01
CA VAL A 24 0.74 -33.70 -1.88
C VAL A 24 1.62 -33.89 -0.64
N GLY A 25 2.29 -32.82 -0.24
CA GLY A 25 3.17 -32.77 0.94
C GLY A 25 3.14 -31.39 1.58
N PHE A 26 3.72 -31.23 2.78
CA PHE A 26 3.88 -29.92 3.43
C PHE A 26 4.64 -28.92 2.55
N ASP A 27 5.48 -29.42 1.65
CA ASP A 27 6.20 -28.64 0.63
C ASP A 27 5.26 -27.91 -0.35
N SER A 28 4.01 -28.35 -0.46
CA SER A 28 2.99 -27.71 -1.31
C SER A 28 2.17 -26.63 -0.60
N LEU A 29 2.35 -26.44 0.73
CA LEU A 29 1.65 -25.39 1.48
C LEU A 29 1.91 -23.97 0.96
N PRO A 30 3.16 -23.58 0.61
CA PRO A 30 3.42 -22.28 0.01
C PRO A 30 2.64 -22.09 -1.29
N ASP A 31 2.65 -23.10 -2.17
CA ASP A 31 1.90 -23.05 -3.43
C ASP A 31 0.39 -22.97 -3.20
N GLN A 32 -0.13 -23.64 -2.17
CA GLN A 32 -1.54 -23.57 -1.78
C GLN A 32 -1.92 -22.18 -1.27
N LEU A 33 -1.06 -21.56 -0.44
CA LEU A 33 -1.26 -20.19 0.02
C LEU A 33 -1.24 -19.20 -1.14
N ILE A 34 -0.26 -19.32 -2.04
CA ILE A 34 -0.16 -18.49 -3.24
C ILE A 34 -1.42 -18.66 -4.11
N ARG A 35 -1.83 -19.90 -4.41
CA ARG A 35 -3.05 -20.16 -5.21
C ARG A 35 -4.30 -19.61 -4.55
N LYS A 36 -4.41 -19.68 -3.22
CA LYS A 36 -5.53 -19.11 -2.47
C LYS A 36 -5.50 -17.59 -2.58
N SER A 37 -4.37 -16.94 -2.31
CA SER A 37 -4.21 -15.49 -2.43
C SER A 37 -4.50 -14.98 -3.85
N ILE A 38 -4.05 -15.70 -4.88
CA ILE A 38 -4.35 -15.38 -6.29
C ILE A 38 -5.86 -15.44 -6.56
N LYS A 39 -6.57 -16.47 -6.05
CA LYS A 39 -8.03 -16.60 -6.21
C LYS A 39 -8.82 -15.51 -5.52
N HIS A 40 -8.35 -15.02 -4.37
CA HIS A 40 -9.02 -13.95 -3.63
C HIS A 40 -8.71 -12.56 -4.19
N GLY A 41 -7.56 -12.42 -4.86
CA GLY A 41 -7.06 -11.14 -5.34
C GLY A 41 -6.54 -10.26 -4.19
N PHE A 42 -5.99 -9.12 -4.57
CA PHE A 42 -5.43 -8.13 -3.66
C PHE A 42 -6.27 -6.87 -3.69
N CYS A 43 -6.47 -6.22 -2.54
CA CYS A 43 -7.12 -4.92 -2.46
C CYS A 43 -6.05 -3.87 -2.17
N PHE A 44 -6.04 -2.77 -2.92
CA PHE A 44 -5.11 -1.68 -2.71
C PHE A 44 -5.82 -0.33 -2.82
N ASN A 45 -5.80 0.45 -1.73
CA ASN A 45 -6.51 1.71 -1.64
C ASN A 45 -5.51 2.86 -1.55
N VAL A 46 -5.56 3.76 -2.53
CA VAL A 46 -4.65 4.89 -2.69
C VAL A 46 -5.41 6.19 -2.49
N LEU A 47 -5.01 6.99 -1.51
CA LEU A 47 -5.51 8.34 -1.30
C LEU A 47 -4.58 9.36 -1.96
N CYS A 48 -5.11 10.22 -2.81
CA CYS A 48 -4.38 11.30 -3.46
C CYS A 48 -4.84 12.65 -2.91
N ILE A 49 -3.95 13.32 -2.18
CA ILE A 49 -4.19 14.64 -1.58
C ILE A 49 -3.35 15.68 -2.31
N GLY A 50 -3.92 16.84 -2.61
CA GLY A 50 -3.17 18.00 -3.06
C GLY A 50 -4.02 18.99 -3.83
N GLU A 51 -3.42 20.08 -4.27
CA GLU A 51 -4.13 21.20 -4.89
C GLU A 51 -4.89 20.80 -6.16
N THR A 52 -5.97 21.52 -6.47
CA THR A 52 -6.72 21.33 -7.72
C THR A 52 -5.82 21.67 -8.91
N GLY A 53 -5.81 20.80 -9.94
CA GLY A 53 -4.98 21.00 -11.13
C GLY A 53 -3.50 20.61 -10.99
N ILE A 54 -3.05 20.02 -9.89
CA ILE A 54 -1.65 19.56 -9.73
C ILE A 54 -1.29 18.33 -10.57
N GLY A 55 -2.29 17.62 -11.12
CA GLY A 55 -2.09 16.43 -11.96
C GLY A 55 -2.32 15.08 -11.27
N LYS A 56 -3.12 15.02 -10.20
CA LYS A 56 -3.44 13.79 -9.46
C LYS A 56 -3.97 12.68 -10.38
N SER A 57 -5.01 12.97 -11.14
CA SER A 57 -5.62 12.03 -12.10
C SER A 57 -4.65 11.56 -13.18
N ALA A 58 -3.88 12.50 -13.76
CA ALA A 58 -2.89 12.18 -14.78
C ALA A 58 -1.75 11.30 -14.24
N LEU A 59 -1.33 11.50 -12.98
CA LEU A 59 -0.36 10.60 -12.35
C LEU A 59 -0.95 9.21 -12.16
N MET A 60 -2.18 9.10 -11.62
CA MET A 60 -2.80 7.80 -11.36
C MET A 60 -2.96 6.97 -12.63
N SER A 61 -3.54 7.56 -13.67
CA SER A 61 -3.67 6.90 -14.97
C SER A 61 -2.29 6.58 -15.61
N SER A 62 -1.26 7.39 -15.31
CA SER A 62 0.09 7.08 -15.73
C SER A 62 0.65 5.86 -14.98
N LEU A 63 0.56 5.82 -13.65
CA LEU A 63 1.08 4.75 -12.79
C LEU A 63 0.47 3.39 -13.10
N PHE A 64 -0.84 3.33 -13.37
CA PHE A 64 -1.54 2.05 -13.62
C PHE A 64 -1.73 1.72 -15.11
N ASN A 65 -1.22 2.56 -16.03
CA ASN A 65 -1.35 2.38 -17.48
C ASN A 65 -2.79 2.28 -18.00
N THR A 66 -3.72 2.83 -17.26
CA THR A 66 -5.16 2.77 -17.51
C THR A 66 -5.71 4.17 -17.66
N ASN A 67 -6.67 4.34 -18.56
CA ASN A 67 -7.39 5.61 -18.69
C ASN A 67 -8.55 5.58 -17.70
N PHE A 68 -8.35 6.19 -16.54
CA PHE A 68 -9.44 6.42 -15.60
C PHE A 68 -10.28 7.60 -16.11
N GLU A 69 -11.55 7.37 -16.38
CA GLU A 69 -12.48 8.46 -16.74
C GLU A 69 -12.66 9.39 -15.52
N ASP A 70 -12.15 10.60 -15.64
CA ASP A 70 -12.28 11.64 -14.64
C ASP A 70 -12.86 12.92 -15.27
N SER A 71 -13.92 13.45 -14.65
CA SER A 71 -14.36 14.81 -14.93
C SER A 71 -13.37 15.80 -14.31
N PRO A 72 -12.89 16.83 -15.05
CA PRO A 72 -12.05 17.87 -14.47
C PRO A 72 -12.82 18.57 -13.34
N SER A 73 -12.13 18.78 -12.22
CA SER A 73 -12.72 19.46 -11.08
C SER A 73 -12.66 20.98 -11.25
N THR A 74 -13.73 21.66 -10.85
CA THR A 74 -13.79 23.12 -10.84
C THR A 74 -13.08 23.67 -9.61
N HIS A 75 -12.48 24.85 -9.77
CA HIS A 75 -11.80 25.58 -8.68
C HIS A 75 -12.77 26.28 -7.71
N PHE A 76 -14.08 26.28 -8.00
CA PHE A 76 -15.10 27.03 -7.26
C PHE A 76 -15.79 26.23 -6.17
N LEU A 77 -15.17 25.15 -5.69
CA LEU A 77 -15.78 24.30 -4.67
C LEU A 77 -15.61 24.94 -3.27
N SER A 78 -16.75 25.14 -2.60
CA SER A 78 -16.82 25.73 -1.27
C SER A 78 -16.24 24.85 -0.15
N SER A 79 -16.09 23.54 -0.39
CA SER A 79 -15.63 22.56 0.58
C SER A 79 -14.77 21.48 -0.08
N VAL A 80 -13.82 20.93 0.69
CA VAL A 80 -13.04 19.76 0.27
C VAL A 80 -13.95 18.53 0.29
N ARG A 81 -13.96 17.78 -0.80
CA ARG A 81 -14.71 16.51 -0.91
C ARG A 81 -13.80 15.40 -1.41
N LEU A 82 -14.05 14.18 -0.95
CA LEU A 82 -13.34 13.00 -1.44
C LEU A 82 -14.20 12.24 -2.45
N ARG A 83 -13.61 11.82 -3.56
CA ARG A 83 -14.23 10.95 -4.55
C ARG A 83 -13.46 9.64 -4.62
N ALA A 84 -14.12 8.54 -4.30
CA ALA A 84 -13.57 7.20 -4.43
C ALA A 84 -14.02 6.57 -5.75
N GLN A 85 -13.10 5.94 -6.46
CA GLN A 85 -13.36 5.16 -7.66
C GLN A 85 -12.64 3.82 -7.53
N SER A 86 -13.37 2.72 -7.70
CA SER A 86 -12.82 1.37 -7.64
C SER A 86 -12.65 0.79 -9.04
N TYR A 87 -11.51 0.15 -9.26
CA TYR A 87 -11.13 -0.47 -10.51
C TYR A 87 -10.64 -1.89 -10.26
N GLU A 88 -10.96 -2.81 -11.15
CA GLU A 88 -10.42 -4.16 -11.13
C GLU A 88 -9.36 -4.27 -12.22
N LEU A 89 -8.11 -4.41 -11.79
CA LEU A 89 -6.94 -4.53 -12.65
C LEU A 89 -6.45 -5.97 -12.60
N GLN A 90 -6.10 -6.54 -13.74
CA GLN A 90 -5.51 -7.88 -13.81
C GLN A 90 -4.10 -7.78 -14.36
N GLU A 91 -3.12 -8.22 -13.57
CA GLU A 91 -1.72 -8.33 -14.00
C GLU A 91 -1.31 -9.80 -13.97
N GLY A 92 -1.19 -10.40 -15.15
CA GLY A 92 -0.99 -11.85 -15.31
C GLY A 92 -2.16 -12.65 -14.72
N ASN A 93 -1.86 -13.49 -13.72
CA ASN A 93 -2.86 -14.32 -13.05
C ASN A 93 -3.43 -13.67 -11.79
N VAL A 94 -2.97 -12.46 -11.42
CA VAL A 94 -3.35 -11.80 -10.17
C VAL A 94 -4.39 -10.72 -10.44
N LEU A 95 -5.51 -10.78 -9.71
CA LEU A 95 -6.52 -9.73 -9.69
C LEU A 95 -6.21 -8.71 -8.57
N LEU A 96 -6.15 -7.44 -8.93
CA LEU A 96 -5.97 -6.31 -8.03
C LEU A 96 -7.22 -5.42 -8.07
N LYS A 97 -7.95 -5.36 -6.95
CA LYS A 97 -9.00 -4.38 -6.70
C LYS A 97 -8.36 -3.09 -6.20
N LEU A 98 -8.19 -2.13 -7.10
CA LEU A 98 -7.60 -0.84 -6.82
C LEU A 98 -8.69 0.20 -6.56
N THR A 99 -8.75 0.77 -5.36
CA THR A 99 -9.60 1.93 -5.08
C THR A 99 -8.75 3.19 -5.00
N ILE A 100 -9.06 4.16 -5.86
CA ILE A 100 -8.39 5.45 -5.90
C ILE A 100 -9.33 6.48 -5.29
N VAL A 101 -8.91 7.08 -4.19
CA VAL A 101 -9.61 8.17 -3.52
C VAL A 101 -8.90 9.47 -3.81
N LYS A 102 -9.59 10.45 -4.39
CA LYS A 102 -9.03 11.74 -4.79
C LYS A 102 -9.69 12.86 -4.00
N THR A 103 -8.89 13.81 -3.52
CA THR A 103 -9.42 15.05 -2.94
C THR A 103 -9.76 16.05 -4.03
N VAL A 104 -10.95 16.65 -3.93
CA VAL A 104 -11.43 17.71 -4.82
C VAL A 104 -11.59 18.99 -4.02
N GLY A 105 -11.13 20.12 -4.56
CA GLY A 105 -11.22 21.42 -3.89
C GLY A 105 -10.16 21.66 -2.82
N PHE A 106 -9.17 20.78 -2.62
CA PHE A 106 -8.14 20.99 -1.61
C PHE A 106 -7.28 22.22 -1.96
N GLY A 107 -7.19 23.18 -1.04
CA GLY A 107 -6.39 24.40 -1.21
C GLY A 107 -7.08 25.55 -1.98
N ASP A 108 -8.28 25.33 -2.52
CA ASP A 108 -9.06 26.35 -3.26
C ASP A 108 -9.84 27.30 -2.32
N GLN A 109 -10.11 26.90 -1.08
CA GLN A 109 -10.85 27.74 -0.12
C GLN A 109 -10.01 28.94 0.36
N VAL A 110 -10.70 30.04 0.67
CA VAL A 110 -10.11 31.21 1.35
C VAL A 110 -9.73 30.85 2.79
N ASN A 111 -10.63 30.17 3.53
CA ASN A 111 -10.31 29.62 4.84
C ASN A 111 -9.75 28.20 4.70
N LYS A 112 -8.46 28.05 5.04
CA LYS A 112 -7.69 26.81 4.88
C LYS A 112 -7.45 26.06 6.19
N ALA A 113 -7.92 26.60 7.32
CA ALA A 113 -7.61 26.06 8.64
C ALA A 113 -8.11 24.62 8.81
N ASP A 114 -9.33 24.33 8.33
CA ASP A 114 -10.00 23.05 8.53
C ASP A 114 -10.10 22.18 7.27
N SER A 115 -9.31 22.49 6.23
CA SER A 115 -9.33 21.75 4.96
C SER A 115 -8.95 20.26 5.10
N TYR A 116 -8.29 19.88 6.20
CA TYR A 116 -7.91 18.50 6.49
C TYR A 116 -9.04 17.68 7.15
N GLN A 117 -10.03 18.32 7.77
CA GLN A 117 -11.08 17.61 8.53
C GLN A 117 -11.83 16.58 7.67
N PRO A 118 -12.34 16.91 6.46
CA PRO A 118 -13.06 15.92 5.65
C PRO A 118 -12.20 14.71 5.24
N ILE A 119 -10.87 14.90 5.16
CA ILE A 119 -9.92 13.85 4.81
C ILE A 119 -9.73 12.91 6.01
N VAL A 120 -9.54 13.48 7.20
CA VAL A 120 -9.40 12.71 8.44
C VAL A 120 -10.68 11.95 8.74
N ASP A 121 -11.83 12.62 8.63
CA ASP A 121 -13.16 12.01 8.85
C ASP A 121 -13.39 10.83 7.90
N TYR A 122 -12.97 10.96 6.64
CA TYR A 122 -13.08 9.87 5.68
C TYR A 122 -12.22 8.66 6.07
N ILE A 123 -10.97 8.88 6.50
CA ILE A 123 -10.07 7.80 6.94
C ILE A 123 -10.63 7.12 8.20
N ASP A 124 -11.09 7.91 9.17
CA ASP A 124 -11.68 7.37 10.40
C ASP A 124 -12.97 6.61 10.11
N ALA A 125 -13.79 7.06 9.16
CA ALA A 125 -14.97 6.32 8.71
C ALA A 125 -14.60 4.97 8.07
N GLN A 126 -13.47 4.86 7.35
CA GLN A 126 -13.01 3.57 6.82
C GLN A 126 -12.54 2.63 7.94
N PHE A 127 -11.86 3.16 8.96
CA PHE A 127 -11.47 2.36 10.12
C PHE A 127 -12.68 1.92 10.94
N GLU A 128 -13.68 2.79 11.10
CA GLU A 128 -14.92 2.45 11.80
C GLU A 128 -15.70 1.37 11.05
N ALA A 129 -15.88 1.50 9.73
CA ALA A 129 -16.57 0.51 8.92
C ALA A 129 -15.92 -0.88 9.01
N TYR A 130 -14.58 -0.93 9.06
CA TYR A 130 -13.85 -2.18 9.25
C TYR A 130 -14.02 -2.73 10.68
N LEU A 131 -14.00 -1.88 11.70
CA LEU A 131 -14.24 -2.27 13.10
C LEU A 131 -15.66 -2.80 13.31
N GLU A 132 -16.67 -2.17 12.71
CA GLU A 132 -18.05 -2.63 12.78
C GLU A 132 -18.21 -4.05 12.20
N GLU A 133 -17.53 -4.36 11.09
CA GLU A 133 -17.51 -5.72 10.55
C GLU A 133 -16.80 -6.72 11.48
N GLU A 134 -15.68 -6.32 12.11
CA GLU A 134 -15.01 -7.17 13.10
C GLU A 134 -15.88 -7.46 14.33
N LEU A 135 -16.70 -6.51 14.75
CA LEU A 135 -17.57 -6.63 15.92
C LEU A 135 -18.82 -7.50 15.65
N LYS A 136 -19.16 -7.81 14.40
CA LYS A 136 -20.27 -8.70 14.07
C LYS A 136 -20.06 -10.10 14.66
N VAL A 137 -21.16 -10.75 15.05
CA VAL A 137 -21.16 -12.12 15.61
C VAL A 137 -20.81 -13.15 14.53
N ILE A 138 -21.40 -13.03 13.34
CA ILE A 138 -21.04 -13.83 12.16
C ILE A 138 -20.11 -12.98 11.31
N ARG A 139 -18.81 -13.30 11.36
CA ARG A 139 -17.76 -12.50 10.72
C ARG A 139 -17.43 -13.04 9.34
N SER A 140 -17.43 -12.15 8.36
CA SER A 140 -17.07 -12.46 6.98
C SER A 140 -15.75 -11.80 6.56
N LEU A 141 -14.77 -11.70 7.47
CA LEU A 141 -13.50 -10.99 7.25
C LEU A 141 -12.73 -11.44 5.99
N PHE A 142 -12.97 -12.67 5.56
CA PHE A 142 -12.33 -13.26 4.39
C PHE A 142 -12.98 -12.86 3.05
N SER A 143 -14.27 -12.46 3.06
CA SER A 143 -14.96 -11.90 1.88
C SER A 143 -15.16 -10.38 1.98
N TYR A 144 -14.87 -9.79 3.13
CA TYR A 144 -15.02 -8.36 3.34
C TYR A 144 -14.02 -7.58 2.49
N HIS A 145 -14.51 -6.53 1.86
CA HIS A 145 -13.70 -5.66 1.02
C HIS A 145 -13.01 -4.65 1.91
N ASP A 146 -11.68 -4.74 2.01
CA ASP A 146 -10.90 -3.78 2.79
C ASP A 146 -10.97 -2.40 2.14
N THR A 147 -11.61 -1.43 2.80
CA THR A 147 -11.72 -0.04 2.34
C THR A 147 -10.70 0.89 3.00
N ARG A 148 -9.85 0.37 3.89
CA ARG A 148 -8.86 1.18 4.62
C ARG A 148 -7.83 1.75 3.66
N ILE A 149 -7.43 2.99 3.86
CA ILE A 149 -6.42 3.64 3.00
C ILE A 149 -5.04 3.09 3.32
N HIS A 150 -4.41 2.43 2.35
CA HIS A 150 -3.08 1.84 2.53
C HIS A 150 -1.95 2.85 2.34
N VAL A 151 -2.14 3.78 1.42
CA VAL A 151 -1.12 4.79 1.09
C VAL A 151 -1.77 6.13 0.77
N CYS A 152 -1.15 7.20 1.24
CA CYS A 152 -1.52 8.57 0.94
C CYS A 152 -0.40 9.22 0.11
N LEU A 153 -0.65 9.45 -1.17
CA LEU A 153 0.20 10.24 -2.04
C LEU A 153 -0.11 11.73 -1.83
N TYR A 154 0.83 12.42 -1.19
CA TYR A 154 0.70 13.84 -0.88
C TYR A 154 1.39 14.68 -1.96
N PHE A 155 0.60 15.35 -2.80
CA PHE A 155 1.09 16.17 -3.90
C PHE A 155 1.47 17.57 -3.43
N ILE A 156 2.77 17.84 -3.45
CA ILE A 156 3.36 19.14 -3.16
C ILE A 156 3.42 19.95 -4.45
N SER A 157 2.95 21.19 -4.38
CA SER A 157 2.96 22.12 -5.50
C SER A 157 4.38 22.63 -5.75
N PRO A 158 4.90 22.56 -7.01
CA PRO A 158 6.23 23.04 -7.35
C PRO A 158 6.33 24.58 -7.36
N ALA A 159 5.19 25.27 -7.25
CA ALA A 159 5.12 26.73 -7.38
C ALA A 159 5.79 27.48 -6.21
N CYS A 160 5.94 26.84 -5.05
CA CYS A 160 6.51 27.46 -3.86
C CYS A 160 7.92 26.92 -3.61
N ARG A 161 8.84 27.79 -3.18
CA ARG A 161 10.19 27.39 -2.76
C ARG A 161 10.23 26.72 -1.39
N SER A 162 9.11 26.58 -0.70
CA SER A 162 8.95 25.93 0.62
C SER A 162 7.62 25.21 0.67
N LEU A 163 7.45 24.35 1.67
CA LEU A 163 6.18 23.71 1.97
C LEU A 163 5.15 24.76 2.43
N LYS A 164 3.90 24.62 2.01
CA LYS A 164 2.83 25.55 2.41
C LYS A 164 2.37 25.23 3.83
N THR A 165 1.86 26.22 4.55
CA THR A 165 1.32 26.03 5.90
C THR A 165 0.16 25.02 5.93
N ILE A 166 -0.71 25.04 4.91
CA ILE A 166 -1.79 24.04 4.76
C ILE A 166 -1.25 22.62 4.63
N ASP A 167 -0.10 22.46 3.96
CA ASP A 167 0.54 21.16 3.76
C ASP A 167 1.10 20.62 5.07
N LEU A 168 1.78 21.48 5.83
CA LEU A 168 2.28 21.15 7.17
C LEU A 168 1.16 20.73 8.13
N LEU A 169 0.07 21.52 8.19
CA LEU A 169 -1.08 21.23 9.04
C LEU A 169 -1.75 19.91 8.66
N THR A 170 -1.97 19.69 7.36
CA THR A 170 -2.64 18.48 6.86
C THR A 170 -1.80 17.24 7.12
N MET A 171 -0.51 17.27 6.80
CA MET A 171 0.37 16.12 7.05
C MET A 171 0.54 15.81 8.53
N ARG A 172 0.61 16.83 9.40
CA ARG A 172 0.68 16.64 10.86
C ARG A 172 -0.54 15.94 11.44
N ASN A 173 -1.72 16.09 10.84
CA ASN A 173 -2.94 15.42 11.30
C ASN A 173 -3.11 14.01 10.67
N LEU A 174 -2.37 13.71 9.61
CA LEU A 174 -2.45 12.43 8.88
C LEU A 174 -1.33 11.45 9.24
N ASP A 175 -0.20 11.91 9.78
CA ASP A 175 1.01 11.12 10.04
C ASP A 175 0.81 9.95 11.03
N ARG A 176 -0.26 9.96 11.82
CA ARG A 176 -0.62 8.87 12.75
C ARG A 176 -1.72 7.94 12.24
N LYS A 177 -2.26 8.21 11.05
CA LYS A 177 -3.43 7.51 10.50
C LYS A 177 -3.14 6.81 9.18
N VAL A 178 -2.21 7.33 8.38
CA VAL A 178 -1.94 6.80 7.03
C VAL A 178 -0.46 6.88 6.67
N ASN A 179 0.00 5.98 5.80
CA ASN A 179 1.34 6.03 5.22
C ASN A 179 1.45 7.19 4.22
N ILE A 180 2.05 8.31 4.63
CA ILE A 180 2.22 9.49 3.77
C ILE A 180 3.48 9.35 2.92
N ILE A 181 3.32 9.48 1.60
CA ILE A 181 4.41 9.53 0.62
C ILE A 181 4.37 10.90 -0.07
N PRO A 182 5.34 11.80 0.21
CA PRO A 182 5.38 13.10 -0.41
C PRO A 182 5.86 13.01 -1.87
N VAL A 183 5.12 13.67 -2.75
CA VAL A 183 5.33 13.65 -4.21
C VAL A 183 5.26 15.08 -4.74
N ILE A 184 6.28 15.53 -5.46
CA ILE A 184 6.28 16.83 -6.14
C ILE A 184 5.56 16.67 -7.47
N GLY A 185 4.40 17.31 -7.62
CA GLY A 185 3.65 17.32 -8.88
C GLY A 185 4.26 18.26 -9.91
N LYS A 186 3.94 18.04 -11.20
CA LYS A 186 4.43 18.88 -12.33
C LYS A 186 5.93 19.20 -12.24
N ALA A 187 6.74 18.18 -11.95
CA ALA A 187 8.18 18.34 -11.78
C ALA A 187 8.90 18.88 -13.03
N ASP A 188 8.26 18.79 -14.20
CA ASP A 188 8.69 19.42 -15.45
C ASP A 188 8.68 20.95 -15.45
N SER A 189 8.10 21.57 -14.41
CA SER A 189 8.07 23.03 -14.23
C SER A 189 9.30 23.57 -13.47
N ILE A 190 10.13 22.70 -12.88
CA ILE A 190 11.30 23.08 -12.07
C ILE A 190 12.58 22.60 -12.78
N SER A 191 13.66 23.40 -12.73
CA SER A 191 14.96 22.96 -13.20
C SER A 191 15.59 21.88 -12.30
N LYS A 192 16.54 21.10 -12.81
CA LYS A 192 17.18 20.01 -12.03
C LYS A 192 17.89 20.52 -10.77
N ASN A 193 18.52 21.70 -10.85
CA ASN A 193 19.26 22.28 -9.72
C ASN A 193 18.29 22.75 -8.62
N GLU A 194 17.26 23.51 -9.02
CA GLU A 194 16.22 23.97 -8.10
C GLU A 194 15.45 22.81 -7.46
N LEU A 195 15.22 21.72 -8.21
CA LEU A 195 14.56 20.53 -7.69
C LEU A 195 15.35 19.90 -6.54
N GLN A 196 16.69 19.84 -6.64
CA GLN A 196 17.53 19.27 -5.58
C GLN A 196 17.50 20.12 -4.30
N GLU A 197 17.57 21.44 -4.46
CA GLU A 197 17.44 22.38 -3.33
C GLU A 197 16.05 22.28 -2.69
N PHE A 198 15.01 22.19 -3.53
CA PHE A 198 13.63 22.08 -3.08
C PHE A 198 13.38 20.77 -2.32
N LYS A 199 13.88 19.63 -2.81
CA LYS A 199 13.81 18.34 -2.10
C LYS A 199 14.45 18.43 -0.71
N LYS A 200 15.67 18.98 -0.61
CA LYS A 200 16.37 19.16 0.67
C LYS A 200 15.57 20.03 1.64
N LYS A 201 14.99 21.13 1.13
CA LYS A 201 14.20 22.03 1.95
C LYS A 201 12.91 21.41 2.46
N ILE A 202 12.16 20.69 1.61
CA ILE A 202 10.97 19.93 2.03
C ILE A 202 11.34 18.95 3.14
N MET A 203 12.40 18.17 2.95
CA MET A 203 12.82 17.18 3.95
C MET A 203 13.22 17.84 5.27
N SER A 204 13.96 18.95 5.23
CA SER A 204 14.30 19.73 6.41
C SER A 204 13.08 20.27 7.14
N GLU A 205 12.07 20.79 6.41
CA GLU A 205 10.84 21.32 6.99
C GLU A 205 9.97 20.20 7.61
N LEU A 206 9.88 19.03 6.98
CA LEU A 206 9.16 17.87 7.53
C LEU A 206 9.78 17.39 8.85
N VAL A 207 11.13 17.28 8.89
CA VAL A 207 11.86 16.87 10.10
C VAL A 207 11.73 17.91 11.21
N SER A 208 11.86 19.20 10.88
CA SER A 208 11.77 20.29 11.86
C SER A 208 10.39 20.37 12.51
N ASN A 209 9.33 19.99 11.78
CA ASN A 209 7.96 19.95 12.29
C ASN A 209 7.58 18.59 12.92
N GLY A 210 8.50 17.61 12.93
CA GLY A 210 8.26 16.27 13.49
C GLY A 210 7.22 15.44 12.74
N ILE A 211 7.04 15.69 11.44
CA ILE A 211 6.06 14.97 10.60
C ILE A 211 6.66 13.65 10.16
N ARG A 212 5.98 12.54 10.51
CA ARG A 212 6.42 11.19 10.12
C ARG A 212 5.89 10.85 8.73
N ILE A 213 6.81 10.80 7.76
CA ILE A 213 6.52 10.22 6.44
C ILE A 213 6.83 8.73 6.45
N TYR A 214 6.24 8.00 5.50
CA TYR A 214 6.53 6.59 5.34
C TYR A 214 7.99 6.40 4.88
N GLN A 215 8.76 5.71 5.71
CA GLN A 215 10.12 5.27 5.41
C GLN A 215 10.11 3.78 5.10
N PHE A 216 10.86 3.37 4.08
CA PHE A 216 10.94 1.97 3.70
C PHE A 216 11.70 1.17 4.75
N PRO A 217 11.20 -0.01 5.16
CA PRO A 217 11.91 -0.85 6.11
C PRO A 217 13.23 -1.32 5.50
N THR A 218 14.32 -1.19 6.25
CA THR A 218 15.66 -1.66 5.87
C THR A 218 16.03 -2.97 6.55
N ASP A 219 15.08 -3.60 7.24
CA ASP A 219 15.32 -4.75 8.13
C ASP A 219 15.59 -6.05 7.36
N ASP A 220 15.10 -6.16 6.12
CA ASP A 220 15.32 -7.33 5.27
C ASP A 220 16.58 -7.12 4.40
N GLU A 221 17.60 -7.96 4.62
CA GLU A 221 18.88 -7.91 3.91
C GLU A 221 18.71 -7.92 2.37
N THR A 222 17.67 -8.57 1.84
CA THR A 222 17.46 -8.72 0.39
C THR A 222 16.94 -7.46 -0.30
N VAL A 223 16.25 -6.60 0.44
CA VAL A 223 15.65 -5.35 -0.07
C VAL A 223 16.21 -4.10 0.59
N SER A 224 17.07 -4.23 1.59
CA SER A 224 17.67 -3.13 2.36
C SER A 224 18.41 -2.12 1.47
N GLU A 225 19.21 -2.59 0.50
CA GLU A 225 19.97 -1.73 -0.41
C GLU A 225 19.03 -0.90 -1.29
N ILE A 226 18.00 -1.54 -1.86
CA ILE A 226 17.01 -0.89 -2.72
C ILE A 226 16.19 0.11 -1.92
N ASN A 227 15.79 -0.24 -0.69
CA ASN A 227 14.98 0.60 0.17
C ASN A 227 15.76 1.82 0.69
N THR A 228 17.05 1.67 0.97
CA THR A 228 17.94 2.80 1.33
C THR A 228 18.03 3.79 0.18
N ILE A 229 18.32 3.30 -1.02
CA ILE A 229 18.36 4.12 -2.24
C ILE A 229 16.99 4.78 -2.51
N THR A 230 15.89 4.08 -2.22
CA THR A 230 14.53 4.60 -2.44
C THR A 230 14.17 5.70 -1.44
N ASN A 231 14.60 5.59 -0.19
CA ASN A 231 14.45 6.64 0.83
C ASN A 231 15.18 7.93 0.41
N ASP A 232 16.35 7.83 -0.23
CA ASP A 232 17.12 9.00 -0.71
C ASP A 232 16.41 9.77 -1.84
N TYR A 233 15.51 9.12 -2.59
CA TYR A 233 14.78 9.77 -3.67
C TYR A 233 13.57 10.59 -3.19
N LEU A 234 13.18 10.48 -1.91
CA LEU A 234 12.07 11.22 -1.33
C LEU A 234 12.40 12.71 -1.17
N PRO A 235 11.46 13.62 -1.48
CA PRO A 235 10.17 13.39 -2.14
C PRO A 235 10.31 13.10 -3.65
N PHE A 236 9.45 12.25 -4.22
CA PHE A 236 9.52 11.87 -5.64
C PHE A 236 9.09 13.01 -6.56
N ALA A 237 9.88 13.28 -7.60
CA ALA A 237 9.55 14.31 -8.59
C ALA A 237 8.86 13.69 -9.79
N VAL A 238 7.54 13.88 -9.91
CA VAL A 238 6.73 13.14 -10.89
C VAL A 238 6.12 14.04 -11.95
N VAL A 239 5.94 13.42 -13.12
CA VAL A 239 5.22 14.00 -14.25
C VAL A 239 4.21 12.95 -14.71
N GLY A 240 2.94 13.35 -14.83
CA GLY A 240 1.87 12.51 -15.37
C GLY A 240 1.46 12.99 -16.75
N SER A 241 1.26 12.08 -17.70
CA SER A 241 0.70 12.37 -19.03
C SER A 241 -0.17 11.22 -19.52
N MET A 242 -1.32 11.56 -20.10
CA MET A 242 -2.22 10.64 -20.81
C MET A 242 -1.85 10.51 -22.28
N GLU A 243 -1.20 11.54 -22.83
CA GLU A 243 -0.90 11.62 -24.25
C GLU A 243 0.30 10.74 -24.60
N LYS A 244 0.15 9.97 -25.67
CA LYS A 244 1.22 9.16 -26.25
C LYS A 244 1.77 9.89 -27.47
N VAL A 245 3.06 10.22 -27.43
CA VAL A 245 3.76 10.85 -28.55
C VAL A 245 4.64 9.80 -29.23
N LYS A 246 4.65 9.81 -30.56
CA LYS A 246 5.52 8.94 -31.34
C LYS A 246 6.94 9.52 -31.34
N ILE A 247 7.86 8.84 -30.67
CA ILE A 247 9.29 9.22 -30.64
C ILE A 247 10.07 8.11 -31.33
N GLY A 248 10.47 8.36 -32.57
CA GLY A 248 11.02 7.32 -33.45
C GLY A 248 9.97 6.24 -33.79
N ASN A 249 10.28 4.98 -33.50
CA ASN A 249 9.38 3.83 -33.76
C ASN A 249 8.54 3.39 -32.54
N LYS A 250 8.65 4.08 -31.39
CA LYS A 250 7.90 3.71 -30.18
C LYS A 250 6.90 4.82 -29.80
N MET A 251 5.69 4.42 -29.43
CA MET A 251 4.72 5.31 -28.78
C MET A 251 5.04 5.33 -27.29
N VAL A 252 5.42 6.51 -26.78
CA VAL A 252 5.78 6.69 -25.37
C VAL A 252 4.90 7.78 -24.78
N ARG A 253 4.48 7.61 -23.53
CA ARG A 253 3.75 8.67 -22.82
C ARG A 253 4.69 9.83 -22.54
N ALA A 254 4.31 11.00 -23.04
CA ALA A 254 5.13 12.18 -22.94
C ALA A 254 4.27 13.44 -22.87
N ARG A 255 4.87 14.54 -22.42
CA ARG A 255 4.31 15.89 -22.54
C ARG A 255 5.09 16.64 -23.60
N GLN A 256 4.39 17.17 -24.60
CA GLN A 256 4.99 17.93 -25.68
C GLN A 256 4.92 19.43 -25.35
N TYR A 257 6.08 20.07 -25.41
CA TYR A 257 6.25 21.51 -25.28
C TYR A 257 6.85 22.08 -26.57
N PRO A 258 6.71 23.39 -26.83
CA PRO A 258 7.36 24.03 -27.98
C PRO A 258 8.88 23.84 -28.02
N TRP A 259 9.53 23.72 -26.85
CA TRP A 259 10.98 23.56 -26.71
C TRP A 259 11.44 22.10 -26.57
N GLY A 260 10.54 21.11 -26.47
CA GLY A 260 10.96 19.73 -26.32
C GLY A 260 9.89 18.78 -25.80
N ILE A 261 10.27 17.51 -25.63
CA ILE A 261 9.35 16.44 -25.24
C ILE A 261 9.83 15.80 -23.92
N VAL A 262 8.99 15.87 -22.89
CA VAL A 262 9.25 15.26 -21.59
C VAL A 262 8.65 13.86 -21.56
N LYS A 263 9.50 12.84 -21.70
CA LYS A 263 9.12 11.42 -21.55
C LYS A 263 8.84 11.09 -20.08
N VAL A 264 7.65 10.57 -19.78
CA VAL A 264 7.22 10.18 -18.42
C VAL A 264 7.90 8.88 -17.95
N GLU A 265 8.24 8.00 -18.89
CA GLU A 265 8.89 6.72 -18.61
C GLU A 265 10.42 6.81 -18.69
N ASN A 266 11.00 8.00 -18.51
CA ASN A 266 12.45 8.18 -18.52
C ASN A 266 12.93 8.61 -17.12
N GLU A 267 13.78 7.80 -16.49
CA GLU A 267 14.33 8.06 -15.15
C GLU A 267 15.21 9.33 -15.12
N ASN A 268 15.76 9.76 -16.27
CA ASN A 268 16.54 11.00 -16.38
C ASN A 268 15.68 12.27 -16.38
N HIS A 269 14.37 12.13 -16.64
CA HIS A 269 13.41 13.23 -16.75
C HIS A 269 12.54 13.33 -15.50
N CYS A 270 12.07 12.19 -14.96
CA CYS A 270 11.23 12.15 -13.78
C CYS A 270 11.35 10.83 -13.01
N ASP A 271 10.98 10.87 -11.74
CA ASP A 271 11.02 9.73 -10.82
C ASP A 271 9.72 8.87 -10.89
N THR A 272 8.86 9.05 -11.89
CA THR A 272 7.56 8.34 -11.99
C THR A 272 7.74 6.81 -12.04
N ILE A 273 8.78 6.30 -12.70
CA ILE A 273 9.09 4.86 -12.72
C ILE A 273 9.51 4.37 -11.33
N LYS A 274 10.31 5.16 -10.60
CA LYS A 274 10.76 4.82 -9.25
C LYS A 274 9.56 4.76 -8.30
N LEU A 275 8.66 5.74 -8.38
CA LEU A 275 7.40 5.73 -7.62
C LEU A 275 6.55 4.49 -7.94
N ARG A 276 6.40 4.14 -9.22
CA ARG A 276 5.65 2.94 -9.61
C ARG A 276 6.27 1.67 -9.06
N ARG A 277 7.58 1.48 -9.27
CA ARG A 277 8.32 0.30 -8.79
C ARG A 277 8.18 0.17 -7.28
N MET A 278 8.33 1.29 -6.57
CA MET A 278 8.16 1.36 -5.14
C MET A 278 6.76 0.93 -4.69
N LEU A 279 5.71 1.47 -5.31
CA LEU A 279 4.34 1.11 -4.96
C LEU A 279 4.07 -0.37 -5.21
N CYS A 280 4.53 -0.93 -6.34
CA CYS A 280 4.33 -2.33 -6.68
C CYS A 280 5.10 -3.30 -5.76
N THR A 281 6.36 -3.00 -5.44
CA THR A 281 7.20 -3.89 -4.61
C THR A 281 6.76 -3.86 -3.14
N ASN A 282 6.31 -2.71 -2.64
CA ASN A 282 6.08 -2.50 -1.21
C ASN A 282 4.58 -2.47 -0.83
N MET A 283 3.68 -3.00 -1.68
CA MET A 283 2.24 -3.02 -1.39
C MET A 283 1.92 -3.75 -0.08
N GLU A 284 2.53 -4.90 0.17
CA GLU A 284 2.26 -5.69 1.38
C GLU A 284 2.76 -5.00 2.65
N ASP A 285 3.95 -4.37 2.63
CA ASP A 285 4.44 -3.59 3.78
C ASP A 285 3.53 -2.38 4.07
N LEU A 286 3.05 -1.68 3.03
CA LEU A 286 2.09 -0.60 3.20
C LEU A 286 0.79 -1.08 3.88
N ARG A 287 0.30 -2.28 3.51
CA ARG A 287 -0.87 -2.90 4.13
C ARG A 287 -0.60 -3.29 5.58
N GLU A 288 0.57 -3.85 5.88
CA GLU A 288 0.96 -4.22 7.23
C GLU A 288 1.08 -2.99 8.16
N LYS A 289 1.71 -1.90 7.72
CA LYS A 289 1.74 -0.65 8.49
C LYS A 289 0.35 -0.05 8.66
N THR A 290 -0.52 -0.18 7.65
CA THR A 290 -1.92 0.26 7.78
C THR A 290 -2.67 -0.54 8.83
N ARG A 291 -2.39 -1.84 8.96
CA ARG A 291 -2.92 -2.65 10.05
C ARG A 291 -2.45 -2.13 11.41
N ALA A 292 -1.20 -1.70 11.55
CA ALA A 292 -0.72 -1.10 12.80
C ALA A 292 -1.45 0.21 13.17
N TYR A 293 -1.73 1.07 12.19
CA TYR A 293 -2.57 2.27 12.42
C TYR A 293 -3.99 1.91 12.82
N TYR A 294 -4.57 0.91 12.16
CA TYR A 294 -5.89 0.39 12.50
C TYR A 294 -5.94 -0.17 13.92
N GLU A 295 -4.95 -0.98 14.35
CA GLU A 295 -4.91 -1.51 15.72
C GLU A 295 -4.80 -0.39 16.76
N SER A 296 -4.02 0.66 16.47
CA SER A 296 -3.94 1.84 17.34
C SER A 296 -5.30 2.55 17.46
N TYR A 297 -6.02 2.71 16.34
CA TYR A 297 -7.37 3.26 16.31
C TYR A 297 -8.36 2.38 17.08
N ARG A 298 -8.31 1.07 16.86
CA ARG A 298 -9.14 0.05 17.49
C ARG A 298 -8.96 0.03 19.00
N CYS A 299 -7.74 0.04 19.51
CA CYS A 299 -7.46 0.16 20.95
C CYS A 299 -8.13 1.40 21.55
N CYS A 300 -7.91 2.57 20.95
CA CYS A 300 -8.51 3.83 21.42
C CYS A 300 -10.05 3.82 21.35
N ARG A 301 -10.64 3.19 20.33
CA ARG A 301 -12.10 3.06 20.21
C ARG A 301 -12.69 2.09 21.22
N LEU A 302 -12.07 0.93 21.41
CA LEU A 302 -12.53 -0.07 22.38
C LEU A 302 -12.43 0.45 23.81
N GLU A 303 -11.38 1.22 24.16
CA GLU A 303 -11.29 1.91 25.44
C GLU A 303 -12.47 2.86 25.67
N LYS A 304 -12.86 3.64 24.64
CA LYS A 304 -14.01 4.56 24.71
C LYS A 304 -15.37 3.85 24.78
N LEU A 305 -15.47 2.63 24.26
CA LEU A 305 -16.69 1.81 24.33
C LEU A 305 -16.78 1.08 25.68
N GLY A 306 -15.67 0.52 26.16
CA GLY A 306 -15.58 -0.19 27.44
C GLY A 306 -15.70 0.70 28.68
N CYS A 307 -15.43 2.00 28.57
CA CYS A 307 -15.59 2.95 29.68
C CYS A 307 -17.04 3.42 29.90
N ARG A 308 -18.04 2.92 29.17
CA ARG A 308 -19.45 3.34 29.35
C ARG A 308 -20.25 2.49 30.34
N ASP A 309 -19.69 1.37 30.83
CA ASP A 309 -20.43 0.40 31.65
C ASP A 309 -20.01 0.35 33.14
N ILE A 310 -19.45 1.43 33.68
CA ILE A 310 -19.39 1.62 35.14
C ILE A 310 -20.36 2.77 35.48
N GLY A 311 -21.56 2.39 35.90
CA GLY A 311 -22.69 3.29 36.14
C GLY A 311 -22.42 4.39 37.19
N PRO A 312 -23.31 5.39 37.27
CA PRO A 312 -23.15 6.53 38.16
C PRO A 312 -23.64 6.20 39.57
N GLU A 313 -22.92 5.34 40.29
CA GLU A 313 -22.99 5.30 41.76
C GLU A 313 -21.58 5.08 42.33
N ASN A 314 -20.84 6.19 42.46
CA ASN A 314 -20.30 6.62 43.74
C ASN A 314 -19.59 7.97 43.61
N LYS A 315 -20.08 8.94 44.38
CA LYS A 315 -19.50 10.27 44.52
C LYS A 315 -18.16 10.21 45.25
N SER A 316 -17.20 10.95 44.69
CA SER A 316 -16.15 11.74 45.34
C SER A 316 -15.34 11.11 46.47
N ILE A 317 -14.06 10.84 46.20
CA ILE A 317 -12.96 11.27 47.07
C ILE A 317 -11.86 11.90 46.20
N SER A 318 -11.65 13.20 46.42
CA SER A 318 -10.48 13.95 45.99
C SER A 318 -9.33 13.67 46.96
N SER A 319 -8.13 13.36 46.44
CA SER A 319 -6.89 14.12 46.72
C SER A 319 -5.63 13.36 46.27
N ALA A 320 -4.77 14.10 45.54
CA ALA A 320 -3.30 14.05 45.50
C ALA A 320 -2.55 12.69 45.44
N ASP A 321 -1.94 12.45 44.26
CA ASP A 321 -0.61 11.88 43.91
C ASP A 321 0.41 11.48 45.00
N PRO A 322 1.51 10.72 44.72
CA PRO A 322 1.89 9.95 43.52
C PRO A 322 2.57 8.58 43.83
N LEU A 323 2.19 7.46 43.20
CA LEU A 323 3.07 6.28 43.12
C LEU A 323 2.89 5.52 41.79
N ARG A 324 3.68 5.93 40.79
CA ARG A 324 4.15 5.01 39.75
C ARG A 324 5.00 3.93 40.43
N HIS A 325 4.54 2.69 40.44
CA HIS A 325 5.31 1.48 40.08
C HIS A 325 4.56 0.20 40.48
N ARG A 326 4.36 -0.65 39.46
CA ARG A 326 4.05 -2.10 39.48
C ARG A 326 2.64 -2.48 39.01
N PHE A 327 2.45 -2.37 37.70
CA PHE A 327 1.87 -3.48 36.95
C PHE A 327 2.82 -3.79 35.80
N SER A 328 3.50 -4.93 35.92
CA SER A 328 4.27 -5.56 34.86
C SER A 328 3.35 -5.87 33.67
N PRO A 329 3.79 -5.68 32.41
CA PRO A 329 3.05 -6.16 31.26
C PRO A 329 2.97 -7.69 31.32
N LEU A 330 1.77 -8.24 31.14
CA LEU A 330 1.61 -9.65 30.81
C LEU A 330 2.43 -9.97 29.54
N PRO A 331 3.26 -11.02 29.53
CA PRO A 331 3.99 -11.38 28.33
C PRO A 331 3.00 -11.83 27.25
N ALA A 332 3.21 -11.35 26.03
CA ALA A 332 2.55 -11.87 24.84
C ALA A 332 2.77 -13.40 24.76
N PRO A 333 1.78 -14.20 24.33
CA PRO A 333 2.03 -15.60 24.06
C PRO A 333 3.01 -15.72 22.90
N CYS A 334 4.27 -16.02 23.24
CA CYS A 334 5.27 -16.51 22.31
C CYS A 334 4.77 -17.85 21.75
N LEU A 335 4.34 -17.84 20.49
CA LEU A 335 4.31 -19.06 19.69
C LEU A 335 5.76 -19.47 19.43
N ASP A 336 6.27 -20.34 20.31
CA ASP A 336 7.53 -21.05 20.12
C ASP A 336 7.41 -21.95 18.89
N ILE A 337 7.89 -21.45 17.74
CA ILE A 337 8.25 -22.30 16.61
C ILE A 337 9.61 -22.93 16.96
N PRO A 338 9.73 -24.26 17.05
CA PRO A 338 11.01 -24.90 17.34
C PRO A 338 12.01 -24.60 16.22
N LYS A 339 13.05 -23.80 16.53
CA LYS A 339 14.26 -23.70 15.71
C LYS A 339 14.94 -25.06 15.70
N LEU A 340 14.76 -25.83 14.63
CA LEU A 340 15.57 -27.02 14.36
C LEU A 340 17.05 -26.61 14.27
N ARG A 341 17.81 -26.90 15.33
CA ARG A 341 19.28 -26.86 15.33
C ARG A 341 19.79 -27.90 14.35
N TYR A 342 20.29 -27.45 13.20
CA TYR A 342 21.04 -28.30 12.29
C TYR A 342 22.42 -28.60 12.91
N ARG A 343 22.58 -29.81 13.46
CA ARG A 343 23.87 -30.35 13.87
C ARG A 343 24.69 -30.63 12.60
N ARG A 344 25.78 -29.89 12.40
CA ARG A 344 26.79 -30.22 11.38
C ARG A 344 27.46 -31.55 11.74
N SER A 345 27.30 -32.56 10.89
CA SER A 345 28.21 -33.71 10.83
C SER A 345 28.46 -34.10 9.36
N HIS A 346 29.74 -34.01 8.99
CA HIS A 346 30.45 -34.65 7.86
C HIS A 346 29.93 -34.52 6.41
N ARG A 347 30.81 -33.94 5.57
CA ARG A 347 30.86 -34.13 4.10
C ARG A 347 31.03 -35.61 3.76
N PRO A 348 30.55 -36.05 2.58
CA PRO A 348 31.48 -36.23 1.47
C PRO A 348 31.01 -35.73 0.09
N ASN A 349 32.03 -35.43 -0.70
CA ASN A 349 32.23 -35.20 -2.13
C ASN A 349 31.10 -35.39 -3.20
N ARG A 350 31.08 -34.35 -4.07
CA ARG A 350 31.13 -34.33 -5.55
C ARG A 350 29.99 -34.91 -6.43
N ASN A 351 29.62 -34.04 -7.37
CA ASN A 351 29.21 -34.28 -8.77
C ASN A 351 27.75 -34.65 -9.06
N GLN A 352 26.94 -33.70 -9.53
CA GLN A 352 26.44 -33.60 -10.93
C GLN A 352 25.22 -32.67 -11.09
N HIS A 353 25.31 -31.81 -12.12
CA HIS A 353 24.27 -31.07 -12.85
C HIS A 353 23.63 -29.76 -12.30
N PRO A 354 23.43 -28.75 -13.18
CA PRO A 354 23.04 -27.39 -12.80
C PRO A 354 21.51 -27.19 -12.85
N SER A 355 20.93 -26.58 -11.81
CA SER A 355 19.51 -26.23 -11.74
C SER A 355 19.28 -24.71 -11.74
N LEU A 356 18.52 -24.27 -12.74
CA LEU A 356 17.39 -23.33 -12.67
C LEU A 356 17.53 -21.86 -12.23
N ASP A 357 18.70 -21.30 -11.96
CA ASP A 357 18.82 -19.86 -11.60
C ASP A 357 19.08 -18.88 -12.76
N ARG A 358 18.79 -19.25 -14.01
CA ARG A 358 18.98 -18.35 -15.18
C ARG A 358 17.71 -17.95 -15.94
N ALA A 359 16.53 -18.36 -15.48
CA ALA A 359 15.29 -18.12 -16.22
C ALA A 359 14.53 -16.83 -15.84
N ILE A 360 14.81 -16.18 -14.70
CA ILE A 360 13.97 -15.07 -14.21
C ILE A 360 14.50 -13.67 -14.56
N ILE A 361 15.77 -13.52 -14.97
CA ILE A 361 16.38 -12.19 -15.25
C ILE A 361 16.42 -11.84 -16.76
N ARG A 362 15.61 -12.48 -17.62
CA ARG A 362 15.60 -12.19 -19.08
C ARG A 362 14.26 -11.74 -19.69
N HIS A 363 13.25 -11.40 -18.90
CA HIS A 363 11.95 -10.96 -19.46
C HIS A 363 11.50 -9.54 -19.06
N LEU A 364 12.41 -8.69 -18.60
CA LEU A 364 12.15 -7.25 -18.37
C LEU A 364 12.84 -6.30 -19.37
N HIS A 365 13.39 -6.83 -20.46
CA HIS A 365 13.82 -6.03 -21.60
C HIS A 365 13.28 -6.63 -22.90
N LYS A 366 12.04 -6.26 -23.25
CA LYS A 366 11.61 -6.09 -24.65
C LYS A 366 10.43 -5.15 -24.73
#